data_AF-A0A928A3E4-F1
#
_entry.id   AF-A0A928A3E4-F1
#
_cell.length_a   1.000
_cell.length_b   1.000
_cell.length_c   1.000
_cell.angle_alpha   90.00
_cell.angle_beta   90.00
_cell.angle_gamma   90.00
#
_symmetry.space_group_name_H-M   'P 1'
#
loop_
_entity.id
_entity.type
_entity.pdbx_description
1 polymer ?
#
loop_
_entity_poly.entity_id
_entity_poly.type
_entity_poly.pdbx_seq_one_letter_code
_entity_poly.pdbx_strand_id
1 'polypeptide(L)'
;MPGKLFNGNDINSIPRPIRSDLKSRERIREPEHPFRWSFMKILREYSTLKEFYPEINPYTECYKVRDNTWALYNDTFDGAGAVWMYLIDGPEKCMIVDTSFGVGDLKGLIRHLVGDKEIVVVNTHAHFDHAYGNAQFEKIYCHEYEVPDMETKNNPHIWDYLFNQTDHPVMVAGEEVAPGQPLYTEFDPKDVIEYHPYEIVGIPNHYEFDLGQGYIVEAILIPGHTAGQCGYYDHQTGCFFVGDVTGVGGKPKGAPFREMCTVEAMHDELEKLQPHLAEFSGIFPGHGPWDLHPICLRNLYETTCAIMKDPYNYDTFKEIERNGKLMKQATKNIHQWTALRYNPDMVFKRQVREDEEK
;
A
#
# COMPACT_ATOMS: atom_id res chain seq x y z
N MET A 1 14.70 -8.88 -8.17
CA MET A 1 13.33 -9.47 -8.23
C MET A 1 12.52 -9.01 -7.02
N PRO A 2 11.22 -8.67 -7.17
CA PRO A 2 10.25 -8.57 -6.05
C PRO A 2 10.18 -9.91 -5.29
N GLY A 3 9.61 -9.90 -4.08
CA GLY A 3 9.75 -10.91 -3.04
C GLY A 3 9.65 -12.38 -3.46
N LYS A 4 10.25 -13.28 -2.67
CA LYS A 4 10.19 -14.73 -2.87
C LYS A 4 8.76 -15.17 -3.22
N LEU A 5 8.63 -15.76 -4.41
CA LEU A 5 7.45 -16.50 -4.85
C LEU A 5 7.07 -17.52 -3.77
N PHE A 6 5.89 -17.37 -3.18
CA PHE A 6 5.33 -18.40 -2.32
C PHE A 6 4.94 -19.59 -3.21
N ASN A 7 5.73 -20.66 -3.16
CA ASN A 7 5.29 -21.94 -3.71
C ASN A 7 4.13 -22.43 -2.84
N GLY A 8 2.91 -22.38 -3.38
CA GLY A 8 1.67 -22.88 -2.76
C GLY A 8 1.61 -24.39 -2.55
N ASN A 9 2.73 -25.04 -2.23
CA ASN A 9 2.84 -26.50 -2.08
C ASN A 9 2.68 -26.99 -0.64
N ASP A 10 2.11 -26.18 0.28
CA ASP A 10 1.71 -26.72 1.57
C ASP A 10 0.43 -27.55 1.38
N ILE A 11 0.57 -28.86 1.42
CA ILE A 11 -0.46 -29.89 1.16
C ILE A 11 -1.73 -29.76 2.04
N ASN A 12 -1.75 -28.83 3.00
CA ASN A 12 -2.89 -28.49 3.85
C ASN A 12 -3.62 -27.18 3.48
N SER A 13 -3.16 -26.39 2.49
CA SER A 13 -3.87 -25.21 2.02
C SER A 13 -4.92 -25.62 0.97
N ILE A 14 -6.08 -26.09 1.41
CA ILE A 14 -7.24 -26.21 0.51
C ILE A 14 -7.44 -24.82 -0.11
N PRO A 15 -7.39 -24.66 -1.45
CA PRO A 15 -7.61 -23.36 -2.07
C PRO A 15 -8.97 -22.84 -1.62
N ARG A 16 -8.99 -21.64 -1.06
CA ARG A 16 -10.22 -20.97 -0.62
C ARG A 16 -10.56 -19.85 -1.59
N PRO A 17 -11.07 -20.18 -2.80
CA PRO A 17 -11.27 -19.16 -3.83
C PRO A 17 -12.29 -18.13 -3.38
N ILE A 18 -12.01 -16.88 -3.73
CA ILE A 18 -12.97 -15.79 -3.72
C ILE A 18 -13.34 -15.56 -5.19
N ARG A 19 -14.63 -15.54 -5.49
CA ARG A 19 -15.14 -15.23 -6.81
C ARG A 19 -14.79 -13.78 -7.12
N SER A 20 -14.09 -13.59 -8.23
CA SER A 20 -13.73 -12.29 -8.77
C SER A 20 -14.41 -12.15 -10.13
N ASP A 21 -15.03 -10.99 -10.37
CA ASP A 21 -15.52 -10.61 -11.69
C ASP A 21 -14.53 -9.64 -12.40
N LEU A 22 -13.35 -9.41 -11.79
CA LEU A 22 -12.27 -8.62 -12.39
C LEU A 22 -11.69 -9.30 -13.63
N LYS A 23 -11.18 -8.50 -14.57
CA LYS A 23 -10.47 -8.98 -15.76
C LYS A 23 -9.09 -9.57 -15.43
N SER A 24 -8.53 -9.27 -14.25
CA SER A 24 -7.29 -9.87 -13.75
C SER A 24 -7.47 -11.32 -13.28
N ARG A 25 -6.43 -12.13 -13.44
CA ARG A 25 -6.34 -13.49 -12.87
C ARG A 25 -4.99 -13.71 -12.20
N GLU A 26 -4.97 -13.72 -10.87
CA GLU A 26 -3.75 -13.97 -10.09
C GLU A 26 -3.16 -15.36 -10.39
N ARG A 27 -1.89 -15.41 -10.78
CA ARG A 27 -1.12 -16.66 -10.91
C ARG A 27 -0.54 -17.07 -9.57
N ILE A 28 0.00 -16.09 -8.85
CA ILE A 28 0.56 -16.29 -7.51
C ILE A 28 -0.49 -15.86 -6.51
N ARG A 29 -1.01 -16.84 -5.77
CA ARG A 29 -1.92 -16.58 -4.66
C ARG A 29 -1.12 -16.52 -3.38
N GLU A 30 -1.25 -15.42 -2.65
CA GLU A 30 -0.72 -15.37 -1.29
C GLU A 30 -1.42 -16.44 -0.42
N PRO A 31 -0.68 -17.11 0.48
CA PRO A 31 -1.30 -17.92 1.52
C PRO A 31 -2.24 -17.04 2.36
N GLU A 32 -3.53 -17.26 2.18
CA GLU A 32 -4.55 -16.42 2.79
C GLU A 32 -4.63 -16.65 4.31
N HIS A 33 -4.39 -15.59 5.09
CA HIS A 33 -4.59 -15.64 6.54
C HIS A 33 -6.10 -15.79 6.81
N PRO A 34 -6.55 -16.74 7.66
CA PRO A 34 -7.99 -17.04 7.81
C PRO A 34 -8.89 -15.84 8.10
N PHE A 35 -8.37 -14.86 8.84
CA PHE A 35 -9.05 -13.60 9.11
C PHE A 35 -9.23 -12.73 7.84
N ARG A 36 -8.17 -12.54 7.05
CA ARG A 36 -8.21 -11.77 5.79
C ARG A 36 -9.14 -12.42 4.78
N TRP A 37 -8.99 -13.73 4.61
CA TRP A 37 -9.85 -14.51 3.74
C TRP A 37 -11.34 -14.35 4.07
N SER A 38 -11.71 -14.50 5.34
CA SER A 38 -13.13 -14.42 5.73
C SER A 38 -13.71 -13.04 5.46
N PHE A 39 -12.94 -11.98 5.77
CA PHE A 39 -13.32 -10.61 5.44
C PHE A 39 -13.50 -10.43 3.92
N MET A 40 -12.49 -10.77 3.13
CA MET A 40 -12.52 -10.58 1.67
C MET A 40 -13.60 -11.44 1.00
N LYS A 41 -13.81 -12.68 1.46
CA LYS A 41 -14.87 -13.56 0.95
C LYS A 41 -16.25 -12.96 1.14
N ILE A 42 -16.55 -12.45 2.35
CA ILE A 42 -17.83 -11.81 2.62
C ILE A 42 -17.95 -10.50 1.85
N LEU A 43 -16.91 -9.67 1.86
CA LEU A 43 -16.89 -8.39 1.18
C LEU A 43 -17.13 -8.53 -0.33
N ARG A 44 -16.35 -9.38 -1.00
CA ARG A 44 -16.34 -9.44 -2.47
C ARG A 44 -17.48 -10.23 -3.08
N GLU A 45 -18.06 -11.19 -2.36
CA GLU A 45 -19.15 -12.05 -2.88
C GLU A 45 -20.55 -11.70 -2.36
N TYR A 46 -20.65 -11.07 -1.19
CA TYR A 46 -21.94 -10.92 -0.51
C TYR A 46 -22.25 -9.49 -0.04
N SER A 47 -21.27 -8.57 -0.04
CA SER A 47 -21.51 -7.20 0.42
C SER A 47 -22.41 -6.44 -0.53
N THR A 48 -23.40 -5.74 0.04
CA THR A 48 -24.24 -4.78 -0.69
C THR A 48 -23.53 -3.45 -0.95
N LEU A 49 -22.32 -3.26 -0.41
CA LEU A 49 -21.50 -2.08 -0.68
C LEU A 49 -20.78 -2.15 -2.02
N LYS A 50 -20.68 -3.34 -2.62
CA LYS A 50 -19.92 -3.59 -3.84
C LYS A 50 -20.61 -2.93 -5.04
N GLU A 51 -19.88 -2.06 -5.70
CA GLU A 51 -20.16 -1.50 -7.01
C GLU A 51 -19.07 -1.96 -7.98
N PHE A 52 -19.40 -2.19 -9.25
CA PHE A 52 -18.43 -2.63 -10.25
C PHE A 52 -18.82 -2.11 -11.63
N TYR A 53 -17.88 -1.42 -12.28
CA TYR A 53 -18.09 -0.69 -13.54
C TYR A 53 -17.08 -1.19 -14.60
N PRO A 54 -17.18 -2.45 -15.05
CA PRO A 54 -16.19 -3.09 -15.91
C PRO A 54 -16.04 -2.42 -17.29
N GLU A 55 -17.05 -1.68 -17.72
CA GLU A 55 -17.03 -0.87 -18.95
C GLU A 55 -16.12 0.36 -18.83
N ILE A 56 -15.77 0.78 -17.62
CA ILE A 56 -14.85 1.90 -17.34
C ILE A 56 -13.50 1.36 -16.90
N ASN A 57 -13.49 0.59 -15.80
CA ASN A 57 -12.29 -0.01 -15.27
C ASN A 57 -12.57 -1.47 -14.82
N PRO A 58 -12.23 -2.47 -15.67
CA PRO A 58 -12.51 -3.87 -15.37
C PRO A 58 -11.55 -4.51 -14.35
N TYR A 59 -10.62 -3.75 -13.78
CA TYR A 59 -9.65 -4.23 -12.79
C TYR A 59 -9.96 -3.76 -11.37
N THR A 60 -10.91 -2.85 -11.18
CA THR A 60 -11.20 -2.21 -9.89
C THR A 60 -12.61 -2.51 -9.42
N GLU A 61 -12.76 -3.08 -8.22
CA GLU A 61 -14.04 -3.15 -7.52
C GLU A 61 -14.18 -1.92 -6.59
N CYS A 62 -15.36 -1.34 -6.49
CA CYS A 62 -15.61 -0.17 -5.66
C CYS A 62 -16.49 -0.55 -4.47
N TYR A 63 -16.22 0.01 -3.29
CA TYR A 63 -17.03 -0.22 -2.10
C TYR A 63 -17.34 1.11 -1.45
N LYS A 64 -18.61 1.50 -1.40
CA LYS A 64 -19.01 2.73 -0.71
C LYS A 64 -18.99 2.52 0.81
N VAL A 65 -17.93 2.95 1.48
CA VAL A 65 -17.66 2.65 2.90
C VAL A 65 -18.19 3.71 3.87
N ARG A 66 -18.43 4.92 3.37
CA ARG A 66 -19.13 6.04 4.02
C ARG A 66 -19.98 6.76 2.98
N ASP A 67 -20.79 7.73 3.41
CA ASP A 67 -21.67 8.50 2.51
C ASP A 67 -20.91 9.19 1.37
N ASN A 68 -19.65 9.58 1.61
CA ASN A 68 -18.78 10.27 0.67
C ASN A 68 -17.38 9.62 0.56
N THR A 69 -17.24 8.34 0.92
CA THR A 69 -15.95 7.64 0.84
C THR A 69 -16.10 6.28 0.18
N TRP A 70 -15.19 5.97 -0.73
CA TRP A 70 -15.09 4.66 -1.37
C TRP A 70 -13.73 4.02 -1.10
N ALA A 71 -13.73 2.72 -0.82
CA ALA A 71 -12.55 1.88 -0.90
C ALA A 71 -12.55 1.20 -2.28
N LEU A 72 -11.49 1.39 -3.05
CA LEU A 72 -11.31 0.85 -4.39
C LEU A 72 -10.29 -0.29 -4.31
N TYR A 73 -10.72 -1.50 -4.67
CA TYR A 73 -9.93 -2.72 -4.60
C TYR A 73 -9.28 -3.03 -5.95
N ASN A 74 -7.99 -3.32 -5.96
CA ASN A 74 -7.35 -4.05 -7.05
C ASN A 74 -6.76 -5.36 -6.55
N ASP A 75 -6.83 -6.41 -7.39
CA ASP A 75 -5.96 -7.57 -7.23
C ASP A 75 -4.48 -7.13 -7.27
N THR A 76 -3.60 -7.97 -6.76
CA THR A 76 -2.16 -7.72 -6.91
C THR A 76 -1.73 -7.86 -8.37
N PHE A 77 -0.75 -7.07 -8.81
CA PHE A 77 -0.12 -7.24 -10.14
C PHE A 77 1.33 -7.72 -10.05
N ASP A 78 1.95 -7.69 -8.87
CA ASP A 78 3.34 -8.06 -8.63
C ASP A 78 3.53 -9.22 -7.62
N GLY A 79 2.42 -9.75 -7.09
CA GLY A 79 2.40 -10.81 -6.09
C GLY A 79 2.60 -10.35 -4.65
N ALA A 80 2.56 -9.05 -4.35
CA ALA A 80 2.75 -8.49 -3.01
C ALA A 80 1.46 -8.25 -2.20
N GLY A 81 0.32 -8.79 -2.67
CA GLY A 81 -0.98 -8.68 -2.01
C GLY A 81 -1.89 -7.64 -2.67
N ALA A 82 -3.21 -7.85 -2.55
CA ALA A 82 -4.21 -6.96 -3.12
C ALA A 82 -4.24 -5.61 -2.39
N VAL A 83 -4.43 -4.52 -3.13
CA VAL A 83 -4.26 -3.14 -2.63
C VAL A 83 -5.58 -2.37 -2.64
N TRP A 84 -5.70 -1.45 -1.69
CA TRP A 84 -6.78 -0.49 -1.58
C TRP A 84 -6.30 0.91 -2.00
N MET A 85 -7.13 1.58 -2.79
CA MET A 85 -7.10 3.04 -2.93
C MET A 85 -8.34 3.62 -2.24
N TYR A 86 -8.30 4.87 -1.80
CA TYR A 86 -9.42 5.50 -1.11
C TYR A 86 -9.83 6.80 -1.76
N LEU A 87 -11.10 6.88 -2.19
CA LEU A 87 -11.68 8.07 -2.80
C LEU A 87 -12.55 8.80 -1.79
N ILE A 88 -12.28 10.09 -1.58
CA ILE A 88 -13.03 11.00 -0.72
C ILE A 88 -13.73 12.01 -1.62
N ASP A 89 -15.06 12.07 -1.54
CA ASP A 89 -15.87 13.06 -2.25
C ASP A 89 -16.10 14.29 -1.38
N GLY A 90 -15.29 15.33 -1.59
CA GLY A 90 -15.45 16.62 -0.93
C GLY A 90 -16.45 17.54 -1.65
N PRO A 91 -16.80 18.69 -1.08
CA PRO A 91 -17.81 19.58 -1.64
C PRO A 91 -17.46 20.16 -3.02
N GLU A 92 -16.21 20.53 -3.25
CA GLU A 92 -15.73 21.16 -4.50
C GLU A 92 -14.67 20.32 -5.22
N LYS A 93 -13.87 19.57 -4.46
CA LYS A 93 -12.81 18.68 -4.95
C LYS A 93 -13.04 17.26 -4.43
N CYS A 94 -12.47 16.29 -5.13
CA CYS A 94 -12.33 14.94 -4.59
C CYS A 94 -10.86 14.63 -4.35
N MET A 95 -10.58 13.73 -3.42
CA MET A 95 -9.22 13.25 -3.16
C MET A 95 -9.15 11.75 -3.41
N ILE A 96 -8.13 11.31 -4.15
CA ILE A 96 -7.77 9.90 -4.27
C ILE A 96 -6.47 9.65 -3.51
N VAL A 97 -6.52 8.74 -2.54
CA VAL A 97 -5.37 8.22 -1.80
C VAL A 97 -4.89 6.95 -2.49
N ASP A 98 -3.66 6.99 -3.00
CA ASP A 98 -2.99 5.96 -3.79
C ASP A 98 -3.64 5.68 -5.16
N THR A 99 -2.86 5.13 -6.09
CA THR A 99 -3.27 4.99 -7.51
C THR A 99 -3.04 3.60 -8.10
N SER A 100 -2.67 2.60 -7.28
CA SER A 100 -2.47 1.22 -7.75
C SER A 100 -1.43 1.12 -8.86
N PHE A 101 -1.50 0.05 -9.64
CA PHE A 101 -0.54 -0.32 -10.68
C PHE A 101 -0.72 0.42 -12.01
N GLY A 102 -1.68 1.33 -12.18
CA GLY A 102 -1.93 1.97 -13.47
C GLY A 102 -2.44 1.00 -14.56
N VAL A 103 -3.26 0.02 -14.17
CA VAL A 103 -3.97 -0.87 -15.11
C VAL A 103 -5.46 -0.54 -15.08
N GLY A 104 -6.01 -0.15 -16.23
CA GLY A 104 -7.38 0.36 -16.38
C GLY A 104 -7.54 1.87 -16.10
N ASP A 105 -8.73 2.41 -16.43
CA ASP A 105 -9.04 3.84 -16.34
C ASP A 105 -9.52 4.24 -14.93
N LEU A 106 -8.57 4.47 -14.01
CA LEU A 106 -8.88 4.93 -12.65
C LEU A 106 -9.47 6.34 -12.66
N LYS A 107 -8.95 7.23 -13.51
CA LYS A 107 -9.43 8.62 -13.60
C LYS A 107 -10.87 8.71 -14.08
N GLY A 108 -11.23 7.93 -15.10
CA GLY A 108 -12.60 7.78 -15.59
C GLY A 108 -13.53 7.19 -14.53
N LEU A 109 -13.05 6.18 -13.78
CA LEU A 109 -13.80 5.60 -12.67
C LEU A 109 -14.08 6.61 -11.56
N ILE A 110 -13.10 7.42 -11.16
CA ILE A 110 -13.29 8.50 -10.18
C ILE A 110 -14.37 9.47 -10.69
N ARG A 111 -14.27 9.94 -11.94
CA ARG A 111 -15.27 10.85 -12.52
C ARG A 111 -16.67 10.25 -12.58
N HIS A 112 -16.78 8.95 -12.82
CA HIS A 112 -18.07 8.26 -12.78
C HIS A 112 -18.69 8.29 -11.38
N LEU A 113 -17.88 8.04 -10.34
CA LEU A 113 -18.35 7.97 -8.95
C LEU A 113 -18.73 9.34 -8.38
N VAL A 114 -17.95 10.38 -8.65
CA VAL A 114 -18.05 11.67 -7.94
C VAL A 114 -18.16 12.91 -8.86
N GLY A 115 -18.25 12.71 -10.17
CA GLY A 115 -18.39 13.77 -11.17
C GLY A 115 -17.08 14.44 -11.57
N ASP A 116 -17.19 15.55 -12.32
CA ASP A 116 -16.04 16.27 -12.91
C ASP A 116 -15.35 17.27 -11.95
N LYS A 117 -15.22 16.89 -10.67
CA LYS A 117 -14.52 17.70 -9.66
C LYS A 117 -13.00 17.70 -9.93
N GLU A 118 -12.30 18.71 -9.42
CA GLU A 118 -10.84 18.67 -9.33
C GLU A 118 -10.42 17.44 -8.51
N ILE A 119 -9.47 16.67 -9.03
CA ILE A 119 -8.96 15.46 -8.37
C ILE A 119 -7.63 15.80 -7.71
N VAL A 120 -7.62 15.81 -6.38
CA VAL A 120 -6.40 15.89 -5.57
C VAL A 120 -5.85 14.48 -5.42
N VAL A 121 -4.66 14.21 -5.96
CA VAL A 121 -4.03 12.89 -5.90
C VAL A 121 -2.96 12.90 -4.83
N VAL A 122 -3.08 12.01 -3.86
CA VAL A 122 -2.10 11.87 -2.79
C VAL A 122 -1.61 10.43 -2.72
N ASN A 123 -0.31 10.22 -2.51
CA ASN A 123 0.23 8.88 -2.31
C ASN A 123 0.72 8.74 -0.87
N THR A 124 0.32 7.63 -0.24
CA THR A 124 0.83 7.26 1.09
C THR A 124 2.33 7.03 1.03
N HIS A 125 2.84 6.38 -0.02
CA HIS A 125 4.26 6.18 -0.27
C HIS A 125 4.56 5.79 -1.73
N ALA A 126 5.84 5.64 -2.10
CA ALA A 126 6.29 5.43 -3.48
C ALA A 126 6.39 3.94 -3.91
N HIS A 127 5.82 2.99 -3.17
CA HIS A 127 5.75 1.61 -3.67
C HIS A 127 4.80 1.50 -4.86
N PHE A 128 5.01 0.43 -5.63
CA PHE A 128 4.48 0.32 -6.99
C PHE A 128 2.95 0.25 -7.03
N ASP A 129 2.39 -0.56 -6.14
CA ASP A 129 0.96 -0.71 -5.87
C ASP A 129 0.30 0.53 -5.25
N HIS A 130 1.05 1.59 -4.96
CA HIS A 130 0.50 2.83 -4.42
C HIS A 130 0.64 4.02 -5.36
N ALA A 131 1.58 3.98 -6.31
CA ALA A 131 1.99 5.16 -7.08
C ALA A 131 2.01 4.97 -8.61
N TYR A 132 1.85 3.76 -9.14
CA TYR A 132 2.03 3.54 -10.57
C TYR A 132 0.89 4.06 -11.44
N GLY A 133 -0.30 4.23 -10.89
CA GLY A 133 -1.39 4.92 -11.58
C GLY A 133 -1.22 6.43 -11.69
N ASN A 134 -0.16 7.02 -11.10
CA ASN A 134 0.05 8.47 -11.08
C ASN A 134 0.12 9.09 -12.48
N ALA A 135 0.59 8.35 -13.49
CA ALA A 135 0.69 8.82 -14.87
C ALA A 135 -0.66 9.19 -15.53
N GLN A 136 -1.80 8.90 -14.90
CA GLN A 136 -3.12 9.39 -15.35
C GLN A 136 -3.39 10.86 -14.97
N PHE A 137 -2.56 11.43 -14.09
CA PHE A 137 -2.79 12.73 -13.46
C PHE A 137 -1.62 13.67 -13.71
N GLU A 138 -1.88 14.98 -13.70
CA GLU A 138 -0.86 16.00 -13.99
C GLU A 138 0.00 16.32 -12.77
N LYS A 139 -0.54 16.11 -11.58
CA LYS A 139 0.05 16.50 -10.29
C LYS A 139 -0.34 15.53 -9.20
N ILE A 140 0.63 15.16 -8.38
CA ILE A 140 0.43 14.34 -7.18
C ILE A 140 1.11 14.98 -5.97
N TYR A 141 0.67 14.61 -4.78
CA TYR A 141 1.25 15.02 -3.51
C TYR A 141 1.74 13.81 -2.72
N CYS A 142 2.90 13.95 -2.08
CA CYS A 142 3.41 12.97 -1.12
C CYS A 142 4.22 13.70 -0.05
N HIS A 143 4.51 13.06 1.08
CA HIS A 143 5.35 13.70 2.08
C HIS A 143 6.74 14.04 1.49
N GLU A 144 7.35 15.13 1.92
CA GLU A 144 8.65 15.60 1.40
C GLU A 144 9.78 14.56 1.47
N TYR A 145 9.73 13.66 2.45
CA TYR A 145 10.71 12.56 2.59
C TYR A 145 10.51 11.42 1.59
N GLU A 146 9.34 11.36 0.94
CA GLU A 146 9.02 10.35 -0.07
C GLU A 146 9.41 10.81 -1.48
N VAL A 147 9.53 12.13 -1.71
CA VAL A 147 9.85 12.72 -3.01
C VAL A 147 11.02 12.04 -3.71
N PRO A 148 12.18 11.77 -3.06
CA PRO A 148 13.30 11.13 -3.73
C PRO A 148 12.96 9.73 -4.28
N ASP A 149 12.14 8.95 -3.58
CA ASP A 149 11.74 7.62 -4.04
C ASP A 149 10.64 7.72 -5.09
N MET A 150 9.72 8.68 -4.96
CA MET A 150 8.65 8.95 -5.93
C MET A 150 9.22 9.39 -7.29
N GLU A 151 10.27 10.20 -7.32
CA GLU A 151 10.97 10.59 -8.55
C GLU A 151 11.54 9.38 -9.29
N THR A 152 11.96 8.33 -8.57
CA THR A 152 12.39 7.07 -9.23
C THR A 152 11.26 6.34 -9.94
N LYS A 153 9.99 6.70 -9.67
CA LYS A 153 8.78 6.13 -10.29
C LYS A 153 8.23 7.00 -11.42
N ASN A 154 8.70 8.22 -11.60
CA ASN A 154 8.25 9.10 -12.68
C ASN A 154 9.06 8.83 -13.96
N ASN A 155 8.86 7.65 -14.55
CA ASN A 155 9.58 7.24 -15.76
C ASN A 155 8.75 6.26 -16.63
N PRO A 156 9.02 6.16 -17.95
CA PRO A 156 8.22 5.33 -18.86
C PRO A 156 8.42 3.82 -18.72
N HIS A 157 9.40 3.36 -17.94
CA HIS A 157 9.76 1.95 -17.77
C HIS A 157 9.20 1.33 -16.49
N ILE A 158 8.37 2.07 -15.74
CA ILE A 158 7.94 1.64 -14.41
C ILE A 158 7.24 0.27 -14.41
N TRP A 159 6.43 -0.04 -15.42
CA TRP A 159 5.71 -1.31 -15.50
C TRP A 159 6.52 -2.48 -16.03
N ASP A 160 7.74 -2.27 -16.55
CA ASP A 160 8.51 -3.31 -17.25
C ASP A 160 8.69 -4.56 -16.38
N TYR A 161 8.84 -4.40 -15.06
CA TYR A 161 9.04 -5.52 -14.14
C TYR A 161 7.79 -6.41 -13.96
N LEU A 162 6.60 -5.94 -14.34
CA LEU A 162 5.37 -6.74 -14.31
C LEU A 162 5.35 -7.80 -15.42
N PHE A 163 6.21 -7.66 -16.43
CA PHE A 163 6.26 -8.50 -17.62
C PHE A 163 7.53 -9.36 -17.66
N ASN A 164 7.46 -10.48 -18.37
CA ASN A 164 8.64 -11.27 -18.67
C ASN A 164 9.55 -10.52 -19.66
N GLN A 165 10.62 -9.93 -19.15
CA GLN A 165 11.62 -9.17 -19.94
C GLN A 165 12.71 -10.05 -20.58
N THR A 166 12.61 -11.38 -20.49
CA THR A 166 13.58 -12.30 -21.11
C THR A 166 13.20 -12.64 -22.55
N ASP A 167 14.14 -13.23 -23.30
CA ASP A 167 13.94 -13.69 -24.68
C ASP A 167 13.38 -15.12 -24.78
N HIS A 168 13.07 -15.75 -23.64
CA HIS A 168 12.54 -17.10 -23.55
C HIS A 168 11.42 -17.20 -22.49
N PRO A 169 10.59 -18.25 -22.52
CA PRO A 169 9.60 -18.44 -21.48
C PRO A 169 10.22 -18.70 -20.10
N VAL A 170 9.56 -18.22 -19.05
CA VAL A 170 9.96 -18.44 -17.65
C VAL A 170 8.86 -19.16 -16.87
N MET A 171 9.22 -19.95 -15.86
CA MET A 171 8.25 -20.60 -14.99
C MET A 171 7.90 -19.72 -13.79
N VAL A 172 6.62 -19.38 -13.65
CA VAL A 172 6.08 -18.63 -12.50
C VAL A 172 4.90 -19.39 -11.91
N ALA A 173 4.96 -19.71 -10.61
CA ALA A 173 3.91 -20.47 -9.90
C ALA A 173 3.51 -21.81 -10.58
N GLY A 174 4.45 -22.44 -11.32
CA GLY A 174 4.18 -23.69 -12.04
C GLY A 174 3.56 -23.51 -13.42
N GLU A 175 3.39 -22.27 -13.88
CA GLU A 175 2.91 -21.93 -15.23
C GLU A 175 4.04 -21.32 -16.06
N GLU A 176 4.06 -21.62 -17.37
CA GLU A 176 5.01 -21.03 -18.31
C GLU A 176 4.51 -19.65 -18.77
N VAL A 177 5.35 -18.62 -18.65
CA VAL A 177 5.04 -17.24 -19.04
C VAL A 177 5.97 -16.83 -20.18
N ALA A 178 5.40 -16.62 -21.36
CA ALA A 178 6.14 -16.22 -22.57
C ALA A 178 6.73 -14.80 -22.45
N PRO A 179 7.76 -14.45 -23.23
CA PRO A 179 8.28 -13.08 -23.33
C PRO A 179 7.19 -12.03 -23.55
N GLY A 180 7.28 -10.91 -22.83
CA GLY A 180 6.33 -9.81 -22.89
C GLY A 180 4.96 -10.07 -22.26
N GLN A 181 4.73 -11.25 -21.66
CA GLN A 181 3.49 -11.54 -20.93
C GLN A 181 3.61 -11.18 -19.44
N PRO A 182 2.50 -10.85 -18.77
CA PRO A 182 2.48 -10.61 -17.33
C PRO A 182 2.98 -11.79 -16.49
N LEU A 183 3.85 -11.49 -15.52
CA LEU A 183 4.53 -12.49 -14.69
C LEU A 183 3.66 -13.01 -13.54
N TYR A 184 3.07 -12.12 -12.75
CA TYR A 184 2.51 -12.46 -11.44
C TYR A 184 0.97 -12.63 -11.47
N THR A 185 0.33 -11.81 -12.28
CA THR A 185 -1.12 -11.77 -12.48
C THR A 185 -1.37 -11.61 -13.97
N GLU A 186 -2.27 -12.41 -14.52
CA GLU A 186 -2.71 -12.21 -15.90
C GLU A 186 -3.63 -11.01 -16.01
N PHE A 187 -3.36 -10.16 -16.99
CA PHE A 187 -4.20 -9.03 -17.41
C PHE A 187 -3.88 -8.74 -18.88
N ASP A 188 -4.65 -7.86 -19.53
CA ASP A 188 -4.36 -7.44 -20.89
C ASP A 188 -3.29 -6.33 -20.89
N PRO A 189 -2.10 -6.56 -21.49
CA PRO A 189 -1.03 -5.56 -21.49
C PRO A 189 -1.44 -4.22 -22.13
N LYS A 190 -2.47 -4.20 -22.97
CA LYS A 190 -3.00 -2.97 -23.59
C LYS A 190 -3.76 -2.07 -22.61
N ASP A 191 -4.13 -2.61 -21.45
CA ASP A 191 -4.84 -1.85 -20.42
C ASP A 191 -3.89 -1.17 -19.42
N VAL A 192 -2.57 -1.34 -19.59
CA VAL A 192 -1.60 -0.47 -18.92
C VAL A 192 -1.73 0.93 -19.52
N ILE A 193 -1.84 1.93 -18.66
CA ILE A 193 -1.95 3.32 -19.07
C ILE A 193 -0.72 3.79 -19.85
N GLU A 194 -0.92 4.79 -20.71
CA GLU A 194 0.21 5.49 -21.34
C GLU A 194 0.97 6.30 -20.28
N TYR A 195 2.30 6.28 -20.36
CA TYR A 195 3.12 7.11 -19.50
C TYR A 195 3.00 8.59 -19.89
N HIS A 196 2.65 9.42 -18.91
CA HIS A 196 2.83 10.86 -18.96
C HIS A 196 3.60 11.31 -17.72
N PRO A 197 4.60 12.20 -17.86
CA PRO A 197 5.27 12.77 -16.70
C PRO A 197 4.28 13.62 -15.90
N TYR A 198 4.38 13.54 -14.58
CA TYR A 198 3.53 14.28 -13.64
C TYR A 198 4.37 15.10 -12.66
N GLU A 199 3.80 16.18 -12.15
CA GLU A 199 4.42 17.01 -11.11
C GLU A 199 4.34 16.30 -9.75
N ILE A 200 5.47 16.19 -9.06
CA ILE A 200 5.54 15.65 -7.69
C ILE A 200 5.68 16.82 -6.72
N VAL A 201 4.69 16.99 -5.84
CA VAL A 201 4.70 18.02 -4.79
C VAL A 201 4.97 17.38 -3.44
N GLY A 202 6.13 17.69 -2.86
CA GLY A 202 6.46 17.33 -1.48
C GLY A 202 5.70 18.23 -0.50
N ILE A 203 4.97 17.62 0.44
CA ILE A 203 4.25 18.33 1.50
C ILE A 203 4.90 18.06 2.87
N PRO A 204 4.89 19.05 3.79
CA PRO A 204 5.32 18.83 5.16
C PRO A 204 4.30 17.97 5.92
N ASN A 205 4.71 17.45 7.06
CA ASN A 205 3.79 16.86 8.04
C ASN A 205 2.74 17.90 8.49
N HIS A 206 1.51 17.46 8.75
CA HIS A 206 0.34 18.29 9.07
C HIS A 206 -0.11 19.25 7.95
N TYR A 207 0.21 18.93 6.68
CA TYR A 207 -0.34 19.68 5.56
C TYR A 207 -1.84 19.42 5.43
N GLU A 208 -2.63 20.50 5.38
CA GLU A 208 -4.09 20.43 5.25
C GLU A 208 -4.52 20.66 3.80
N PHE A 209 -5.31 19.73 3.26
CA PHE A 209 -5.99 19.85 1.98
C PHE A 209 -7.42 20.31 2.21
N ASP A 210 -7.79 21.46 1.63
CA ASP A 210 -9.18 21.93 1.59
C ASP A 210 -9.87 21.40 0.32
N LEU A 211 -10.85 20.51 0.51
CA LEU A 211 -11.69 19.95 -0.57
C LEU A 211 -12.94 20.80 -0.86
N GLY A 212 -13.01 22.01 -0.31
CA GLY A 212 -14.08 22.98 -0.47
C GLY A 212 -14.94 23.10 0.78
N GLN A 213 -15.45 24.32 1.02
CA GLN A 213 -16.37 24.62 2.12
C GLN A 213 -15.85 24.22 3.52
N GLY A 214 -14.53 24.20 3.72
CA GLY A 214 -13.90 23.83 4.98
C GLY A 214 -13.85 22.31 5.24
N TYR A 215 -13.95 21.50 4.18
CA TYR A 215 -13.71 20.05 4.25
C TYR A 215 -12.20 19.80 4.24
N ILE A 216 -11.63 19.32 5.34
CA ILE A 216 -10.18 19.25 5.57
C ILE A 216 -9.72 17.80 5.66
N VAL A 217 -8.75 17.46 4.81
CA VAL A 217 -7.98 16.22 4.92
C VAL A 217 -6.54 16.57 5.27
N GLU A 218 -6.03 16.04 6.37
CA GLU A 218 -4.70 16.34 6.90
C GLU A 218 -3.70 15.21 6.60
N ALA A 219 -2.52 15.56 6.13
CA ALA A 219 -1.40 14.64 5.95
C ALA A 219 -0.63 14.45 7.26
N ILE A 220 -0.54 13.21 7.76
CA ILE A 220 0.16 12.86 8.99
C ILE A 220 1.29 11.86 8.67
N LEU A 221 2.53 12.22 8.96
CA LEU A 221 3.70 11.37 8.77
C LEU A 221 3.61 10.13 9.70
N ILE A 222 3.68 8.93 9.13
CA ILE A 222 3.82 7.66 9.85
C ILE A 222 4.92 6.82 9.20
N PRO A 223 6.19 7.13 9.50
CA PRO A 223 7.33 6.60 8.78
C PRO A 223 7.61 5.15 9.24
N GLY A 224 8.60 4.52 8.61
CA GLY A 224 9.06 3.18 8.97
C GLY A 224 8.99 2.24 7.79
N HIS A 225 7.82 2.12 7.16
CA HIS A 225 7.68 1.34 5.92
C HIS A 225 8.51 1.93 4.79
N THR A 226 8.31 3.22 4.55
CA THR A 226 9.20 4.10 3.79
C THR A 226 9.52 5.33 4.64
N ALA A 227 10.41 6.18 4.12
CA ALA A 227 10.87 7.35 4.88
C ALA A 227 9.79 8.42 5.03
N GLY A 228 8.96 8.59 4.00
CA GLY A 228 7.87 9.55 3.95
C GLY A 228 6.49 8.91 3.91
N GLN A 229 6.34 7.65 4.36
CA GLN A 229 5.00 7.06 4.45
C GLN A 229 4.08 7.98 5.25
N CYS A 230 2.96 8.34 4.64
CA CYS A 230 2.03 9.33 5.14
C CYS A 230 0.63 8.73 5.20
N GLY A 231 -0.08 9.01 6.30
CA GLY A 231 -1.51 8.78 6.41
C GLY A 231 -2.29 10.05 6.11
N TYR A 232 -3.52 9.91 5.63
CA TYR A 232 -4.42 11.03 5.32
C TYR A 232 -5.67 10.96 6.20
N TYR A 233 -5.83 11.94 7.07
CA TYR A 233 -6.91 12.01 8.05
C TYR A 233 -8.01 12.96 7.60
N ASP A 234 -9.20 12.41 7.37
CA ASP A 234 -10.40 13.16 7.04
C ASP A 234 -11.10 13.64 8.33
N HIS A 235 -11.03 14.95 8.60
CA HIS A 235 -11.58 15.56 9.81
C HIS A 235 -13.11 15.50 9.88
N GLN A 236 -13.80 15.33 8.76
CA GLN A 236 -15.27 15.33 8.71
C GLN A 236 -15.84 13.95 9.01
N THR A 237 -15.21 12.90 8.49
CA THR A 237 -15.68 11.51 8.67
C THR A 237 -14.96 10.79 9.81
N GLY A 238 -13.82 11.31 10.26
CA GLY A 238 -12.95 10.62 11.20
C GLY A 238 -12.17 9.46 10.56
N CYS A 239 -12.21 9.28 9.24
CA CYS A 239 -11.49 8.20 8.56
C CYS A 239 -10.00 8.53 8.46
N PHE A 240 -9.14 7.55 8.76
CA PHE A 240 -7.70 7.71 8.63
C PHE A 240 -7.12 6.65 7.69
N PHE A 241 -6.64 7.07 6.52
CA PHE A 241 -6.07 6.22 5.48
C PHE A 241 -4.56 6.10 5.68
N VAL A 242 -4.07 4.94 6.12
CA VAL A 242 -2.72 4.81 6.73
C VAL A 242 -1.70 4.06 5.88
N GLY A 243 -2.06 3.63 4.66
CA GLY A 243 -1.17 2.86 3.79
C GLY A 243 -0.61 1.62 4.50
N ASP A 244 0.69 1.42 4.39
CA ASP A 244 1.40 0.19 4.76
C ASP A 244 2.04 0.23 6.16
N VAL A 245 1.34 0.82 7.11
CA VAL A 245 1.81 1.04 8.49
C VAL A 245 2.19 -0.23 9.29
N THR A 246 1.94 -1.43 8.74
CA THR A 246 2.28 -2.72 9.38
C THR A 246 3.61 -3.33 8.88
N GLY A 247 4.41 -2.56 8.17
CA GLY A 247 5.77 -2.92 7.76
C GLY A 247 6.79 -1.86 8.12
N VAL A 248 8.00 -2.29 8.46
CA VAL A 248 9.20 -1.45 8.44
C VAL A 248 10.06 -1.92 7.28
N GLY A 249 10.23 -1.04 6.31
CA GLY A 249 11.05 -1.30 5.14
C GLY A 249 12.51 -1.00 5.41
N GLY A 250 13.29 -0.93 4.35
CA GLY A 250 14.69 -0.56 4.44
C GLY A 250 15.16 0.05 3.13
N LYS A 251 16.03 1.04 3.24
CA LYS A 251 16.62 1.71 2.07
C LYS A 251 18.10 1.32 1.91
N PRO A 252 18.61 1.33 0.66
CA PRO A 252 20.04 1.17 0.41
C PRO A 252 20.87 2.20 1.17
N LYS A 253 22.12 1.86 1.47
CA LYS A 253 23.08 2.78 2.09
C LYS A 253 23.22 4.06 1.25
N GLY A 254 23.19 5.22 1.90
CA GLY A 254 23.31 6.53 1.25
C GLY A 254 22.01 7.04 0.60
N ALA A 255 20.91 6.30 0.69
CA ALA A 255 19.61 6.79 0.25
C ALA A 255 19.10 7.90 1.19
N PRO A 256 18.43 8.95 0.67
CA PRO A 256 17.87 10.02 1.51
C PRO A 256 16.90 9.50 2.57
N PHE A 257 16.97 10.09 3.77
CA PHE A 257 16.07 9.86 4.90
C PHE A 257 15.99 8.39 5.35
N ARG A 258 17.05 7.61 5.12
CA ARG A 258 17.10 6.17 5.45
C ARG A 258 16.80 5.88 6.92
N GLU A 259 17.20 6.77 7.82
CA GLU A 259 16.94 6.68 9.26
C GLU A 259 15.45 6.69 9.61
N MET A 260 14.60 7.23 8.72
CA MET A 260 13.16 7.22 8.87
C MET A 260 12.54 5.85 8.53
N CYS A 261 13.29 4.92 7.92
CA CYS A 261 12.85 3.55 7.69
C CYS A 261 13.25 2.63 8.86
N THR A 262 12.85 3.00 10.08
CA THR A 262 13.18 2.27 11.32
C THR A 262 11.95 2.12 12.22
N VAL A 263 12.00 1.13 13.12
CA VAL A 263 10.96 0.96 14.15
C VAL A 263 10.95 2.15 15.09
N GLU A 264 12.12 2.72 15.42
CA GLU A 264 12.23 3.95 16.22
C GLU A 264 11.50 5.13 15.56
N ALA A 265 11.68 5.36 14.26
CA ALA A 265 10.97 6.43 13.55
C ALA A 265 9.45 6.24 13.60
N MET A 266 8.97 5.02 13.36
CA MET A 266 7.55 4.68 13.47
C MET A 266 7.02 4.87 14.90
N HIS A 267 7.77 4.40 15.90
CA HIS A 267 7.44 4.52 17.33
C HIS A 267 7.24 5.99 17.72
N ASP A 268 8.17 6.86 17.36
CA ASP A 268 8.14 8.27 17.76
C ASP A 268 6.89 9.00 17.24
N GLU A 269 6.45 8.72 16.01
CA GLU A 269 5.22 9.34 15.47
C GLU A 269 3.95 8.67 16.01
N LEU A 270 3.95 7.36 16.23
CA LEU A 270 2.83 6.66 16.86
C LEU A 270 2.61 7.08 18.32
N GLU A 271 3.68 7.42 19.05
CA GLU A 271 3.60 7.96 20.41
C GLU A 271 2.84 9.29 20.41
N LYS A 272 3.19 10.19 19.48
CA LYS A 272 2.52 11.50 19.32
C LYS A 272 1.06 11.36 18.91
N LEU A 273 0.70 10.30 18.20
CA LEU A 273 -0.69 10.00 17.80
C LEU A 273 -1.56 9.49 18.96
N GLN A 274 -0.98 8.95 20.04
CA GLN A 274 -1.76 8.31 21.12
C GLN A 274 -2.84 9.21 21.75
N PRO A 275 -2.61 10.52 22.01
CA PRO A 275 -3.63 11.42 22.55
C PRO A 275 -4.80 11.66 21.60
N HIS A 276 -4.60 11.48 20.29
CA HIS A 276 -5.56 11.80 19.23
C HIS A 276 -6.38 10.59 18.75
N LEU A 277 -6.12 9.39 19.28
CA LEU A 277 -6.80 8.17 18.83
C LEU A 277 -8.33 8.21 18.90
N ALA A 278 -8.89 9.03 19.80
CA ALA A 278 -10.33 9.20 19.95
C ALA A 278 -10.97 10.08 18.87
N GLU A 279 -10.16 10.81 18.09
CA GLU A 279 -10.61 11.63 16.96
C GLU A 279 -10.92 10.74 15.74
N PHE A 280 -10.18 9.63 15.60
CA PHE A 280 -10.41 8.67 14.52
C PHE A 280 -11.68 7.84 14.76
N SER A 281 -12.47 7.69 13.72
CA SER A 281 -13.66 6.82 13.68
C SER A 281 -13.37 5.48 13.01
N GLY A 282 -12.37 5.40 12.13
CA GLY A 282 -11.96 4.15 11.48
C GLY A 282 -10.59 4.25 10.82
N ILE A 283 -9.83 3.15 10.85
CA ILE A 283 -8.50 3.04 10.25
C ILE A 283 -8.57 2.21 8.97
N PHE A 284 -8.01 2.75 7.89
CA PHE A 284 -8.09 2.24 6.53
C PHE A 284 -6.68 1.96 5.98
N PRO A 285 -6.15 0.73 6.10
CA PRO A 285 -4.81 0.38 5.64
C PRO A 285 -4.75 0.13 4.13
N GLY A 286 -3.54 0.11 3.55
CA GLY A 286 -3.33 -0.21 2.13
C GLY A 286 -3.71 -1.65 1.76
N HIS A 287 -3.68 -2.57 2.72
CA HIS A 287 -3.96 -3.99 2.51
C HIS A 287 -4.80 -4.62 3.61
N GLY A 288 -5.59 -5.65 3.22
CA GLY A 288 -6.37 -6.45 4.15
C GLY A 288 -7.67 -5.77 4.59
N PRO A 289 -8.19 -6.09 5.79
CA PRO A 289 -9.44 -5.50 6.26
C PRO A 289 -9.32 -4.02 6.59
N TRP A 290 -10.34 -3.25 6.21
CA TRP A 290 -10.47 -1.82 6.47
C TRP A 290 -11.62 -1.51 7.44
N ASP A 291 -11.74 -0.23 7.84
CA ASP A 291 -12.64 0.26 8.89
C ASP A 291 -12.36 -0.41 10.25
N LEU A 292 -11.09 -0.42 10.60
CA LEU A 292 -10.61 -0.99 11.85
C LEU A 292 -10.79 0.02 12.99
N HIS A 293 -11.08 -0.49 14.19
CA HIS A 293 -11.17 0.36 15.37
C HIS A 293 -9.81 1.04 15.66
N PRO A 294 -9.78 2.33 16.04
CA PRO A 294 -8.52 3.07 16.29
C PRO A 294 -7.56 2.45 17.30
N ILE A 295 -8.05 1.55 18.16
CA ILE A 295 -7.22 0.74 19.07
C ILE A 295 -6.12 -0.04 18.34
N CYS A 296 -6.29 -0.36 17.05
CA CYS A 296 -5.25 -1.01 16.26
C CYS A 296 -3.96 -0.18 16.18
N LEU A 297 -4.04 1.16 16.14
CA LEU A 297 -2.86 2.04 16.18
C LEU A 297 -2.21 2.08 17.58
N ARG A 298 -2.99 1.94 18.66
CA ARG A 298 -2.44 1.73 20.00
C ARG A 298 -1.72 0.39 20.10
N ASN A 299 -2.32 -0.69 19.58
CA ASN A 299 -1.72 -2.01 19.59
C ASN A 299 -0.43 -2.03 18.76
N LEU A 300 -0.39 -1.30 17.65
CA LEU A 300 0.83 -1.10 16.86
C LEU A 300 1.90 -0.33 17.66
N TYR A 301 1.52 0.77 18.33
CA TYR A 301 2.42 1.51 19.22
C TYR A 301 2.99 0.63 20.35
N GLU A 302 2.16 -0.14 21.04
CA GLU A 302 2.62 -1.08 22.08
C GLU A 302 3.56 -2.15 21.51
N THR A 303 3.32 -2.57 20.26
CA THR A 303 4.20 -3.48 19.53
C THR A 303 5.56 -2.84 19.27
N THR A 304 5.61 -1.57 18.85
CA THR A 304 6.89 -0.86 18.69
C THR A 304 7.58 -0.66 20.04
N CYS A 305 6.88 -0.33 21.13
CA CYS A 305 7.46 -0.26 22.47
C CYS A 305 8.14 -1.59 22.87
N ALA A 306 7.51 -2.73 22.58
CA ALA A 306 8.06 -4.05 22.87
C ALA A 306 9.35 -4.32 22.08
N ILE A 307 9.39 -3.94 20.79
CA ILE A 307 10.57 -4.09 19.93
C ILE A 307 11.69 -3.11 20.35
N MET A 308 11.34 -1.88 20.72
CA MET A 308 12.31 -0.88 21.20
C MET A 308 12.99 -1.31 22.49
N LYS A 309 12.28 -2.05 23.36
CA LYS A 309 12.84 -2.64 24.57
C LYS A 309 13.76 -3.83 24.27
N ASP A 310 13.37 -4.68 23.34
CA ASP A 310 14.15 -5.85 22.89
C ASP A 310 13.92 -6.12 21.40
N PRO A 311 14.85 -5.71 20.51
CA PRO A 311 14.76 -5.95 19.07
C PRO A 311 14.58 -7.41 18.66
N TYR A 312 14.96 -8.36 19.52
CA TYR A 312 14.92 -9.80 19.24
C TYR A 312 13.71 -10.50 19.85
N ASN A 313 12.81 -9.77 20.52
CA ASN A 313 11.55 -10.31 21.07
C ASN A 313 10.48 -10.53 19.99
N TYR A 314 10.84 -11.04 18.82
CA TYR A 314 9.91 -11.35 17.74
C TYR A 314 9.15 -12.66 17.99
N ASP A 315 8.01 -12.84 17.32
CA ASP A 315 7.25 -14.09 17.40
C ASP A 315 7.69 -15.09 16.31
N THR A 316 8.15 -14.57 15.16
CA THR A 316 8.77 -15.39 14.11
C THR A 316 9.95 -14.67 13.47
N PHE A 317 10.87 -15.44 12.91
CA PHE A 317 12.06 -14.94 12.23
C PHE A 317 12.41 -15.81 11.03
N LYS A 318 12.89 -15.18 9.96
CA LYS A 318 13.44 -15.87 8.79
C LYS A 318 14.57 -15.08 8.16
N GLU A 319 15.47 -15.82 7.53
CA GLU A 319 16.49 -15.26 6.66
C GLU A 319 16.07 -15.42 5.20
N ILE A 320 16.14 -14.33 4.45
CA ILE A 320 15.70 -14.25 3.07
C ILE A 320 16.89 -13.83 2.24
N GLU A 321 17.40 -14.73 1.42
CA GLU A 321 18.34 -14.34 0.38
C GLU A 321 17.58 -13.60 -0.74
N ARG A 322 17.97 -12.35 -1.01
CA ARG A 322 17.42 -11.52 -2.08
C ARG A 322 18.56 -10.79 -2.78
N ASN A 323 18.69 -10.98 -4.10
CA ASN A 323 19.76 -10.40 -4.93
C ASN A 323 21.18 -10.69 -4.38
N GLY A 324 21.42 -11.92 -3.89
CA GLY A 324 22.70 -12.32 -3.29
C GLY A 324 23.03 -11.68 -1.94
N LYS A 325 22.07 -10.97 -1.33
CA LYS A 325 22.18 -10.45 0.03
C LYS A 325 21.28 -11.21 0.98
N LEU A 326 21.82 -11.59 2.13
CA LEU A 326 21.06 -12.17 3.21
C LEU A 326 20.31 -11.05 3.95
N MET A 327 18.99 -11.08 3.89
CA MET A 327 18.10 -10.15 4.60
C MET A 327 17.52 -10.87 5.82
N LYS A 328 17.60 -10.24 6.98
CA LYS A 328 16.92 -10.72 8.19
C LYS A 328 15.53 -10.10 8.28
N GLN A 329 14.51 -10.93 8.47
CA GLN A 329 13.14 -10.46 8.68
C GLN A 329 12.60 -11.09 9.97
N ALA A 330 12.41 -10.24 10.98
CA ALA A 330 11.65 -10.53 12.17
C ALA A 330 10.18 -10.14 11.96
N THR A 331 9.28 -10.77 12.71
CA THR A 331 7.86 -10.44 12.71
C THR A 331 7.31 -10.52 14.12
N LYS A 332 6.67 -9.42 14.56
CA LYS A 332 5.99 -9.32 15.85
C LYS A 332 4.50 -9.14 15.63
N ASN A 333 3.68 -10.01 16.21
CA ASN A 333 2.23 -9.94 16.11
C ASN A 333 1.72 -8.67 16.78
N ILE A 334 0.81 -7.98 16.09
CA ILE A 334 0.12 -6.81 16.62
C ILE A 334 -1.19 -7.32 17.23
N HIS A 335 -1.45 -7.00 18.50
CA HIS A 335 -2.65 -7.46 19.17
C HIS A 335 -3.91 -7.04 18.38
N GLN A 336 -4.84 -7.98 18.16
CA GLN A 336 -6.09 -7.77 17.41
C GLN A 336 -5.91 -7.16 16.00
N TRP A 337 -4.76 -7.37 15.37
CA TRP A 337 -4.54 -6.93 13.99
C TRP A 337 -3.68 -7.95 13.22
N THR A 338 -2.67 -7.51 12.49
CA THR A 338 -1.76 -8.37 11.72
C THR A 338 -0.44 -8.58 12.48
N ALA A 339 0.69 -8.26 11.86
CA ALA A 339 2.00 -8.32 12.47
C ALA A 339 2.90 -7.24 11.86
N LEU A 340 3.79 -6.68 12.68
CA LEU A 340 4.82 -5.75 12.26
C LEU A 340 6.04 -6.53 11.77
N ARG A 341 6.40 -6.36 10.50
CA ARG A 341 7.61 -6.93 9.89
C ARG A 341 8.75 -5.93 9.97
N TYR A 342 9.93 -6.34 10.42
CA TYR A 342 11.09 -5.45 10.56
C TYR A 342 12.42 -6.21 10.47
N ASN A 343 13.53 -5.49 10.35
CA ASN A 343 14.87 -6.04 10.50
C ASN A 343 15.36 -5.81 11.94
N PRO A 344 15.65 -6.86 12.73
CA PRO A 344 16.08 -6.71 14.13
C PRO A 344 17.44 -6.02 14.29
N ASP A 345 18.25 -5.97 13.23
CA ASP A 345 19.54 -5.28 13.23
C ASP A 345 19.42 -3.78 12.91
N MET A 346 18.24 -3.32 12.46
CA MET A 346 17.99 -1.95 11.98
C MET A 346 16.74 -1.35 12.65
N VAL A 347 16.61 -1.53 13.96
CA VAL A 347 15.49 -1.02 14.77
C VAL A 347 15.62 0.46 15.08
N PHE A 348 16.85 0.92 15.32
CA PHE A 348 17.14 2.27 15.81
C PHE A 348 17.77 3.16 14.73
N LYS A 349 17.43 4.46 14.73
CA LYS A 349 18.01 5.50 13.86
C LYS A 349 19.54 5.55 13.99
N ARG A 350 20.09 5.31 15.19
CA ARG A 350 21.55 5.26 15.41
C ARG A 350 22.24 4.14 14.64
N GLN A 351 21.60 2.97 14.50
CA GLN A 351 22.19 1.83 13.79
C GLN A 351 22.32 2.14 12.30
N VAL A 352 21.34 2.88 11.74
CA VAL A 352 21.40 3.40 10.37
C VAL A 352 22.59 4.35 10.19
N ARG A 353 22.77 5.31 11.10
CA ARG A 353 23.89 6.26 11.05
C ARG A 353 25.25 5.58 11.17
N GLU A 354 25.39 4.63 12.08
CA GLU A 354 26.64 3.85 12.25
C GLU A 354 26.94 2.97 11.03
N ASP A 355 25.92 2.42 10.37
CA ASP A 355 26.07 1.68 9.11
C ASP A 355 26.47 2.60 7.95
N GLU A 356 26.08 3.88 7.98
CA GLU A 356 26.51 4.88 6.99
C GLU A 356 28.01 5.19 7.07
N GLU A 357 28.59 5.17 8.27
CA GLU A 357 30.00 5.46 8.53
C GLU A 357 30.96 4.31 8.17
N LYS A 358 30.48 3.06 8.09
CA LYS A 358 31.28 1.85 7.79
C LYS A 358 31.41 1.55 6.31
#